data_AF-A0A177CLA4-F1
#
_entry.id   AF-A0A177CLA4-F1
#
_cell.length_a   1.000
_cell.length_b   1.000
_cell.length_c   1.000
_cell.angle_alpha   90.00
_cell.angle_beta   90.00
_cell.angle_gamma   90.00
#
_symmetry.space_group_name_H-M   'P 1'
#
loop_
_entity.id
_entity.type
_entity.pdbx_description
1 polymer ?
#
loop_
_entity_poly.entity_id
_entity_poly.type
_entity_poly.pdbx_seq_one_letter_code
_entity_poly.pdbx_strand_id
1 'polypeptide(L)'
;MPGLELNAPIPPPIPPFDHISISPGCQTSSRTSLDLPVRPPARIRSHKRLSAPAPISRRESRAFNAPPPPPSTHETRSYSRSVRRYTPRVTSFQSVASAASAPAALQSPPTPSDPPSQYNPLQHYVPCLAPNCTNHYTAHLLGPTYYCPQAPYQLIRKRGLCPLHAHQDLKLANQRVKSTYEAMRQNCGRKTLGTIAAEFEAFVEQVREERAEESKRMERWQRQRVLPSAGVKGKDGKEGKEKENGKGQVWEEEWDWRYSPRPCTRKGCDEVWYSPFDNRLFLFYTTARPSGFVPLSTLCPGCAKFDVESAEERIEGRRRDVGGVVGPEFEEWYVQMGKDRELEVEYWEAAQERIVREEMGKWSVRSVQPKTTKQSKSKRLTKLDVCVVM
;
A
#
# COMPACT_ATOMS: atom_id res chain seq x y z
N MET A 1 -43.50 37.16 -37.14
CA MET A 1 -42.59 36.48 -36.20
C MET A 1 -41.67 35.59 -37.01
N PRO A 2 -40.43 36.01 -37.31
CA PRO A 2 -39.49 35.22 -38.11
C PRO A 2 -38.86 34.12 -37.26
N GLY A 3 -38.73 32.93 -37.84
CA GLY A 3 -38.14 31.73 -37.23
C GLY A 3 -36.62 31.80 -37.20
N LEU A 4 -36.04 31.39 -36.06
CA LEU A 4 -34.61 31.23 -35.87
C LEU A 4 -34.24 29.78 -36.21
N GLU A 5 -33.61 29.57 -37.38
CA GLU A 5 -32.93 28.32 -37.70
C GLU A 5 -31.56 28.30 -37.01
N LEU A 6 -31.40 27.38 -36.06
CA LEU A 6 -30.12 27.05 -35.43
C LEU A 6 -29.36 26.07 -36.32
N ASN A 7 -28.42 26.60 -37.11
CA ASN A 7 -27.38 25.80 -37.77
C ASN A 7 -26.35 25.36 -36.72
N ALA A 8 -26.45 24.13 -36.25
CA ALA A 8 -25.40 23.48 -35.46
C ALA A 8 -24.31 22.92 -36.41
N PRO A 9 -23.02 23.12 -36.10
CA PRO A 9 -21.92 22.60 -36.91
C PRO A 9 -21.83 21.07 -36.80
N ILE A 10 -21.75 20.43 -37.97
CA ILE A 10 -21.57 18.98 -38.13
C ILE A 10 -20.16 18.60 -37.65
N PRO A 11 -20.01 17.62 -36.72
CA PRO A 11 -18.70 17.16 -36.29
C PRO A 11 -17.95 16.43 -37.42
N PRO A 12 -16.61 16.53 -37.47
CA PRO A 12 -15.82 15.88 -38.52
C PRO A 12 -15.89 14.35 -38.44
N PRO A 13 -15.75 13.64 -39.57
CA PRO A 13 -15.83 12.19 -39.63
C PRO A 13 -14.67 11.54 -38.87
N ILE A 14 -15.01 10.53 -38.07
CA ILE A 14 -14.08 9.67 -37.33
C ILE A 14 -13.33 8.79 -38.35
N PRO A 15 -11.99 8.70 -38.30
CA PRO A 15 -11.25 7.83 -39.21
C PRO A 15 -11.56 6.34 -38.95
N PRO A 16 -11.53 5.49 -40.00
CA PRO A 16 -11.76 4.06 -39.85
C PRO A 16 -10.62 3.42 -39.04
N PHE A 17 -10.97 2.67 -38.01
CA PHE A 17 -10.02 1.85 -37.26
C PHE A 17 -9.73 0.57 -38.04
N ASP A 18 -8.45 0.35 -38.35
CA ASP A 18 -7.96 -0.91 -38.89
C ASP A 18 -8.21 -2.04 -37.89
N HIS A 19 -8.82 -3.11 -38.37
CA HIS A 19 -9.12 -4.32 -37.62
C HIS A 19 -7.82 -4.99 -37.13
N ILE A 20 -7.50 -4.81 -35.85
CA ILE A 20 -6.48 -5.61 -35.16
C ILE A 20 -7.07 -7.00 -34.94
N SER A 21 -6.59 -7.96 -35.72
CA SER A 21 -6.91 -9.38 -35.60
C SER A 21 -6.29 -9.93 -34.31
N ILE A 22 -7.13 -10.14 -33.29
CA ILE A 22 -6.73 -10.76 -32.02
C ILE A 22 -6.67 -12.28 -32.21
N SER A 23 -5.45 -12.82 -32.31
CA SER A 23 -5.19 -14.26 -32.26
C SER A 23 -5.26 -14.77 -30.80
N PRO A 24 -6.01 -15.84 -30.48
CA PRO A 24 -6.01 -16.43 -29.16
C PRO A 24 -4.85 -17.45 -29.05
N GLY A 25 -3.81 -17.10 -28.30
CA GLY A 25 -2.64 -17.94 -28.07
C GLY A 25 -2.16 -17.86 -26.63
N CYS A 26 -2.94 -18.40 -25.69
CA CYS A 26 -2.52 -18.58 -24.31
C CYS A 26 -1.61 -19.82 -24.22
N GLN A 27 -0.31 -19.64 -24.43
CA GLN A 27 0.69 -20.64 -24.05
C GLN A 27 1.12 -20.38 -22.60
N THR A 28 0.67 -21.27 -21.72
CA THR A 28 1.17 -21.47 -20.37
C THR A 28 2.67 -21.80 -20.41
N SER A 29 3.50 -20.77 -20.26
CA SER A 29 4.92 -20.96 -19.98
C SER A 29 5.09 -21.30 -18.51
N SER A 30 5.14 -22.60 -18.23
CA SER A 30 5.65 -23.20 -17.00
C SER A 30 7.07 -22.71 -16.75
N ARG A 31 7.21 -21.72 -15.87
CA ARG A 31 8.54 -21.25 -15.43
C ARG A 31 9.05 -22.20 -14.34
N THR A 32 10.00 -23.00 -14.79
CA THR A 32 10.79 -23.97 -14.07
C THR A 32 11.43 -23.40 -12.81
N SER A 33 11.34 -24.20 -11.75
CA SER A 33 12.12 -24.15 -10.52
C SER A 33 13.60 -23.82 -10.76
N LEU A 34 14.13 -22.90 -9.96
CA LEU A 34 15.56 -22.75 -9.71
C LEU A 34 15.79 -22.67 -8.20
N ASP A 35 15.54 -23.80 -7.53
CA ASP A 35 16.32 -24.16 -6.35
C ASP A 35 17.73 -24.54 -6.83
N LEU A 36 18.67 -23.61 -6.72
CA LEU A 36 20.09 -23.93 -6.84
C LEU A 36 20.61 -24.40 -5.47
N PRO A 37 21.04 -25.66 -5.33
CA PRO A 37 21.69 -26.11 -4.12
C PRO A 37 23.07 -25.46 -4.01
N VAL A 38 23.31 -24.80 -2.88
CA VAL A 38 24.63 -24.33 -2.45
C VAL A 38 25.59 -25.52 -2.44
N ARG A 39 26.60 -25.45 -3.30
CA ARG A 39 27.69 -26.41 -3.44
C ARG A 39 28.54 -26.37 -2.16
N PRO A 40 28.68 -27.48 -1.41
CA PRO A 40 29.58 -27.50 -0.26
C PRO A 40 31.04 -27.45 -0.72
N PRO A 41 31.95 -26.79 0.03
CA PRO A 41 33.37 -26.80 -0.31
C PRO A 41 33.95 -28.22 -0.23
N ALA A 42 34.86 -28.49 -1.17
CA ALA A 42 35.54 -29.76 -1.33
C ALA A 42 36.21 -30.21 -0.02
N ARG A 43 35.75 -31.33 0.54
CA ARG A 43 36.45 -32.03 1.63
C ARG A 43 37.72 -32.65 1.06
N ILE A 44 38.85 -32.19 1.59
CA ILE A 44 40.14 -32.86 1.48
C ILE A 44 40.00 -34.29 2.03
N ARG A 45 40.26 -35.29 1.18
CA ARG A 45 40.35 -36.70 1.53
C ARG A 45 41.54 -36.91 2.48
N SER A 46 41.26 -37.12 3.76
CA SER A 46 42.17 -37.82 4.65
C SER A 46 41.67 -39.24 4.87
N HIS A 47 42.33 -40.20 4.21
CA HIS A 47 42.19 -41.62 4.49
C HIS A 47 42.61 -41.90 5.94
N LYS A 48 41.65 -42.22 6.81
CA LYS A 48 41.92 -43.00 8.02
C LYS A 48 40.87 -44.10 8.12
N ARG A 49 41.33 -45.31 7.80
CA ARG A 49 40.71 -46.58 8.14
C ARG A 49 40.46 -46.59 9.65
N LEU A 50 39.20 -46.65 10.06
CA LEU A 50 38.83 -47.18 11.37
C LEU A 50 37.59 -48.05 11.18
N SER A 51 37.72 -49.25 11.71
CA SER A 51 36.89 -50.42 11.51
C SER A 51 35.46 -50.22 12.04
N ALA A 52 34.49 -50.75 11.29
CA ALA A 52 33.12 -50.93 11.73
C ALA A 52 33.04 -51.95 12.88
N PRO A 53 32.21 -51.73 13.91
CA PRO A 53 31.67 -52.81 14.71
C PRO A 53 30.34 -53.31 14.12
N ALA A 54 30.15 -54.63 14.25
CA ALA A 54 29.08 -55.45 13.69
C ALA A 54 27.65 -55.07 14.16
N PRO A 55 26.60 -55.46 13.41
CA PRO A 55 25.21 -55.30 13.82
C PRO A 55 24.87 -56.28 14.96
N ILE A 56 24.36 -55.75 16.07
CA ILE A 56 23.81 -56.55 17.16
C ILE A 56 22.41 -57.02 16.75
N SER A 57 22.34 -58.33 16.55
CA SER A 57 21.16 -59.17 16.42
C SER A 57 20.21 -59.05 17.63
N ARG A 58 18.94 -58.83 17.33
CA ARG A 58 17.74 -59.55 17.81
C ARG A 58 17.79 -60.08 19.26
N ARG A 59 16.95 -59.51 20.13
CA ARG A 59 16.35 -60.26 21.24
C ARG A 59 14.87 -59.90 21.40
N GLU A 60 14.06 -60.94 21.31
CA GLU A 60 12.62 -60.95 21.52
C GLU A 60 12.23 -60.73 22.99
N SER A 61 10.94 -60.41 23.14
CA SER A 61 10.03 -60.78 24.23
C SER A 61 10.27 -60.19 25.63
N ARG A 62 9.37 -59.26 26.00
CA ARG A 62 8.49 -59.46 27.17
C ARG A 62 7.26 -58.56 27.09
N ALA A 63 6.10 -59.22 27.01
CA ALA A 63 4.79 -58.65 27.20
C ALA A 63 4.68 -58.06 28.61
N PHE A 64 4.24 -56.81 28.72
CA PHE A 64 3.72 -56.25 29.96
C PHE A 64 2.20 -56.11 29.78
N ASN A 65 1.47 -56.90 30.55
CA ASN A 65 0.02 -56.86 30.66
C ASN A 65 -0.39 -55.50 31.24
N ALA A 66 -1.12 -54.70 30.46
CA ALA A 66 -1.86 -53.55 30.96
C ALA A 66 -3.25 -54.02 31.43
N PRO A 67 -3.75 -53.55 32.60
CA PRO A 67 -5.09 -53.87 33.07
C PRO A 67 -6.16 -53.10 32.26
N PRO A 68 -7.36 -53.68 32.06
CA PRO A 68 -8.44 -53.03 31.31
C PRO A 68 -9.07 -51.87 32.10
N PRO A 69 -9.55 -50.80 31.43
CA PRO A 69 -10.34 -49.77 32.08
C PRO A 69 -11.77 -50.27 32.41
N PRO A 70 -12.40 -49.77 33.49
CA PRO A 70 -13.75 -50.17 33.88
C PRO A 70 -14.83 -49.61 32.95
N PRO A 71 -16.00 -50.28 32.84
CA PRO A 71 -17.11 -49.87 31.98
C PRO A 71 -17.86 -48.66 32.55
N SER A 72 -18.13 -47.69 31.67
CA SER A 72 -19.01 -46.54 31.93
C SER A 72 -20.46 -46.98 31.79
N THR A 73 -21.22 -46.94 32.89
CA THR A 73 -22.68 -47.12 32.90
C THR A 73 -23.38 -45.84 33.39
N HIS A 74 -24.56 -45.62 32.80
CA HIS A 74 -25.67 -44.71 33.18
C HIS A 74 -25.78 -43.31 32.54
N GLU A 75 -26.57 -43.29 31.45
CA GLU A 75 -27.93 -42.73 31.37
C GLU A 75 -28.21 -41.25 31.69
N THR A 76 -28.54 -40.53 30.61
CA THR A 76 -29.77 -39.78 30.36
C THR A 76 -30.62 -39.33 31.56
N ARG A 77 -30.73 -38.00 31.79
CA ARG A 77 -32.02 -37.37 32.13
C ARG A 77 -32.04 -35.85 31.90
N SER A 78 -32.85 -35.45 30.93
CA SER A 78 -33.40 -34.10 30.79
C SER A 78 -34.35 -33.79 31.96
N TYR A 79 -34.29 -32.60 32.56
CA TYR A 79 -35.47 -31.91 33.11
C TYR A 79 -35.19 -30.43 33.34
N SER A 80 -36.12 -29.62 32.85
CA SER A 80 -36.29 -28.19 33.07
C SER A 80 -37.06 -27.92 34.36
N ARG A 81 -36.65 -26.91 35.15
CA ARG A 81 -37.53 -25.84 35.72
C ARG A 81 -36.80 -24.96 36.74
N SER A 82 -37.09 -23.67 36.64
CA SER A 82 -36.91 -22.62 37.64
C SER A 82 -37.56 -22.95 38.99
N VAL A 83 -37.04 -22.39 40.10
CA VAL A 83 -37.76 -21.54 41.07
C VAL A 83 -36.81 -21.07 42.19
N ARG A 84 -37.03 -19.82 42.60
CA ARG A 84 -36.36 -19.01 43.64
C ARG A 84 -36.54 -19.54 45.08
N ARG A 85 -35.61 -19.18 45.99
CA ARG A 85 -35.78 -18.59 47.35
C ARG A 85 -34.39 -18.39 48.02
N TYR A 86 -33.89 -17.17 48.21
CA TYR A 86 -33.99 -16.26 49.38
C TYR A 86 -33.18 -16.68 50.65
N THR A 87 -31.89 -16.27 50.74
CA THR A 87 -31.20 -15.40 51.76
C THR A 87 -30.96 -15.97 53.17
N PRO A 88 -30.06 -15.42 54.05
CA PRO A 88 -29.02 -14.39 53.89
C PRO A 88 -27.63 -14.75 54.52
N ARG A 89 -26.56 -14.07 54.10
CA ARG A 89 -25.44 -13.74 55.00
C ARG A 89 -24.94 -12.32 54.70
N VAL A 90 -25.28 -11.42 55.62
CA VAL A 90 -24.72 -10.08 55.85
C VAL A 90 -23.39 -10.31 56.60
N THR A 91 -22.24 -9.71 56.28
CA THR A 91 -21.76 -8.36 56.66
C THR A 91 -20.51 -8.05 55.81
N SER A 92 -20.57 -7.12 54.86
CA SER A 92 -20.21 -5.69 54.99
C SER A 92 -18.70 -5.39 55.12
N PHE A 93 -18.06 -5.17 53.98
CA PHE A 93 -17.18 -4.01 53.77
C PHE A 93 -17.64 -3.34 52.46
N GLN A 94 -18.50 -2.33 52.61
CA GLN A 94 -18.73 -1.29 51.59
C GLN A 94 -17.57 -0.31 51.73
N SER A 95 -16.97 0.14 50.63
CA SER A 95 -17.12 1.51 50.08
C SER A 95 -15.76 1.82 49.46
N VAL A 96 -15.49 2.43 48.30
CA VAL A 96 -16.17 3.11 47.17
C VAL A 96 -15.01 3.14 46.13
N ALA A 97 -15.10 3.11 44.82
CA ALA A 97 -16.09 3.59 43.90
C ALA A 97 -15.92 2.85 42.56
N SER A 98 -17.05 2.68 41.90
CA SER A 98 -17.23 2.21 40.54
C SER A 98 -16.29 2.92 39.56
N ALA A 99 -15.45 2.16 38.86
CA ALA A 99 -14.96 2.57 37.55
C ALA A 99 -16.16 2.48 36.59
N ALA A 100 -16.97 3.54 36.60
CA ALA A 100 -17.96 3.79 35.58
C ALA A 100 -17.29 3.64 34.22
N SER A 101 -17.94 2.88 33.35
CA SER A 101 -17.70 2.82 31.93
C SER A 101 -17.32 4.21 31.43
N ALA A 102 -16.07 4.38 31.00
CA ALA A 102 -15.68 5.57 30.29
C ALA A 102 -16.64 5.70 29.11
N PRO A 103 -17.31 6.85 28.93
CA PRO A 103 -18.05 7.07 27.69
C PRO A 103 -17.02 6.93 26.58
N ALA A 104 -17.37 6.18 25.54
CA ALA A 104 -16.68 6.29 24.26
C ALA A 104 -16.53 7.79 24.01
N ALA A 105 -15.28 8.28 24.04
CA ALA A 105 -15.00 9.65 23.67
C ALA A 105 -15.46 9.74 22.22
N LEU A 106 -16.68 10.27 22.03
CA LEU A 106 -17.12 10.82 20.78
C LEU A 106 -15.97 11.72 20.35
N GLN A 107 -15.27 11.29 19.31
CA GLN A 107 -14.26 12.09 18.67
C GLN A 107 -14.92 13.42 18.40
N SER A 108 -14.52 14.45 19.14
CA SER A 108 -14.89 15.81 18.85
C SER A 108 -14.60 16.05 17.37
N PRO A 109 -15.57 16.56 16.58
CA PRO A 109 -15.29 16.90 15.19
C PRO A 109 -14.05 17.81 15.17
N PRO A 110 -13.05 17.53 14.32
CA PRO A 110 -11.83 18.33 14.29
C PRO A 110 -12.23 19.79 14.09
N THR A 111 -11.85 20.64 15.05
CA THR A 111 -12.00 22.09 15.00
C THR A 111 -11.43 22.58 13.68
N PRO A 112 -12.21 23.28 12.82
CA PRO A 112 -11.73 23.79 11.55
C PRO A 112 -11.02 25.12 11.80
N SER A 113 -9.83 25.07 12.42
CA SER A 113 -9.02 26.28 12.66
C SER A 113 -7.61 26.20 12.08
N ASP A 114 -7.23 25.07 11.50
CA ASP A 114 -6.04 25.04 10.66
C ASP A 114 -6.44 25.52 9.26
N PRO A 115 -5.69 26.48 8.65
CA PRO A 115 -5.85 26.75 7.22
C PRO A 115 -5.74 25.42 6.47
N PRO A 116 -6.44 25.21 5.33
CA PRO A 116 -6.43 23.92 4.63
C PRO A 116 -5.01 23.41 4.56
N SER A 117 -4.71 22.42 5.41
CA SER A 117 -3.35 21.98 5.60
C SER A 117 -2.91 21.50 4.22
N GLN A 118 -1.83 22.07 3.73
CA GLN A 118 -1.29 21.78 2.41
C GLN A 118 -1.24 20.25 2.28
N TYR A 119 -2.12 19.69 1.45
CA TYR A 119 -2.37 18.25 1.35
C TYR A 119 -1.03 17.52 1.30
N ASN A 120 -0.80 16.61 2.25
CA ASN A 120 0.44 15.86 2.35
C ASN A 120 0.17 14.40 1.94
N PRO A 121 0.54 13.99 0.71
CA PRO A 121 0.29 12.64 0.21
C PRO A 121 0.70 11.51 1.16
N LEU A 122 1.76 11.69 1.95
CA LEU A 122 2.26 10.67 2.89
C LEU A 122 1.37 10.46 4.12
N GLN A 123 0.47 11.39 4.40
CA GLN A 123 -0.53 11.28 5.47
C GLN A 123 -1.82 10.60 4.97
N HIS A 124 -1.91 10.26 3.69
CA HIS A 124 -3.10 9.67 3.08
C HIS A 124 -2.83 8.22 2.63
N TYR A 125 -3.69 7.66 1.77
CA TYR A 125 -3.50 6.30 1.26
C TYR A 125 -2.27 6.25 0.34
N VAL A 126 -1.28 5.45 0.72
CA VAL A 126 -0.02 5.25 -0.02
C VAL A 126 0.10 3.80 -0.52
N PRO A 127 0.86 3.53 -1.60
CA PRO A 127 0.95 2.19 -2.16
C PRO A 127 1.79 1.28 -1.26
N CYS A 128 1.43 0.00 -1.23
CA CYS A 128 2.30 -1.04 -0.73
C CYS A 128 3.47 -1.29 -1.71
N LEU A 129 4.69 -1.36 -1.19
CA LEU A 129 5.89 -1.69 -1.98
C LEU A 129 6.15 -3.19 -2.13
N ALA A 130 5.29 -4.05 -1.57
CA ALA A 130 5.40 -5.49 -1.80
C ALA A 130 5.19 -5.79 -3.30
N PRO A 131 5.99 -6.67 -3.92
CA PRO A 131 5.84 -7.04 -5.32
C PRO A 131 4.41 -7.50 -5.62
N ASN A 132 3.84 -7.02 -6.74
CA ASN A 132 2.48 -7.35 -7.21
C ASN A 132 1.35 -6.96 -6.25
N CYS A 133 1.61 -6.18 -5.20
CA CYS A 133 0.57 -5.70 -4.31
C CYS A 133 -0.04 -4.40 -4.84
N THR A 134 -1.36 -4.41 -5.08
CA THR A 134 -2.13 -3.22 -5.48
C THR A 134 -2.80 -2.51 -4.30
N ASN A 135 -2.62 -3.03 -3.09
CA ASN A 135 -3.25 -2.46 -1.90
C ASN A 135 -2.63 -1.12 -1.53
N HIS A 136 -3.50 -0.23 -1.10
CA HIS A 136 -3.14 1.04 -0.50
C HIS A 136 -3.41 0.98 0.99
N TYR A 137 -2.60 1.69 1.76
CA TYR A 137 -2.77 1.76 3.20
C TYR A 137 -2.35 3.11 3.71
N THR A 138 -2.79 3.40 4.93
CA THR A 138 -2.61 4.71 5.52
C THR A 138 -1.79 4.56 6.79
N ALA A 139 -0.55 5.06 6.77
CA ALA A 139 0.40 4.83 7.86
C ALA A 139 -0.06 5.41 9.20
N HIS A 140 -0.79 6.53 9.20
CA HIS A 140 -1.27 7.16 10.43
C HIS A 140 -2.40 6.36 11.11
N LEU A 141 -3.11 5.48 10.39
CA LEU A 141 -4.17 4.63 10.95
C LEU A 141 -3.63 3.38 11.65
N LEU A 142 -2.34 3.07 11.51
CA LEU A 142 -1.77 1.83 12.05
C LEU A 142 -1.54 1.85 13.57
N GLY A 143 -1.70 3.01 14.20
CA GLY A 143 -1.44 3.21 15.62
C GLY A 143 0.05 3.42 15.92
N PRO A 144 0.37 4.08 17.05
CA PRO A 144 1.74 4.52 17.35
C PRO A 144 2.71 3.35 17.59
N THR A 145 2.21 2.19 18.01
CA THR A 145 3.03 1.02 18.36
C THR A 145 3.21 0.03 17.21
N TYR A 146 2.65 0.29 16.03
CA TYR A 146 2.65 -0.65 14.92
C TYR A 146 4.05 -1.05 14.45
N TYR A 147 4.97 -0.09 14.42
CA TYR A 147 6.35 -0.29 14.01
C TYR A 147 7.30 -0.49 15.21
N CYS A 148 6.77 -0.64 16.43
CA CYS A 148 7.60 -0.95 17.59
C CYS A 148 8.16 -2.38 17.52
N PRO A 149 9.33 -2.63 18.12
CA PRO A 149 9.89 -3.97 18.27
C PRO A 149 8.88 -4.93 18.90
N GLN A 150 8.79 -6.15 18.35
CA GLN A 150 7.87 -7.17 18.83
C GLN A 150 8.60 -8.43 19.30
N ALA A 151 8.09 -9.01 20.39
CA ALA A 151 8.52 -10.32 20.87
C ALA A 151 8.34 -11.42 19.78
N PRO A 152 9.13 -12.50 19.83
CA PRO A 152 10.12 -12.83 20.86
C PRO A 152 11.52 -12.24 20.61
N TYR A 153 11.83 -11.81 19.39
CA TYR A 153 13.19 -11.40 19.01
C TYR A 153 13.37 -9.87 18.89
N GLN A 154 12.36 -9.09 19.28
CA GLN A 154 12.34 -7.62 19.16
C GLN A 154 12.54 -7.15 17.70
N LEU A 155 12.00 -7.90 16.75
CA LEU A 155 12.03 -7.51 15.34
C LEU A 155 10.92 -6.50 15.07
N ILE A 156 11.19 -5.55 14.16
CA ILE A 156 10.22 -4.55 13.72
C ILE A 156 9.51 -4.98 12.43
N ARG A 157 8.28 -4.50 12.24
CA ARG A 157 7.64 -4.48 10.92
C ARG A 157 8.35 -3.46 10.03
N LYS A 158 8.58 -3.79 8.76
CA LYS A 158 9.18 -2.84 7.82
C LYS A 158 8.17 -1.79 7.36
N ARG A 159 8.62 -0.56 7.15
CA ARG A 159 7.84 0.53 6.55
C ARG A 159 7.71 0.33 5.04
N GLY A 160 6.74 1.00 4.40
CA GLY A 160 6.46 0.83 2.97
C GLY A 160 5.59 -0.39 2.61
N LEU A 161 5.27 -1.26 3.59
CA LEU A 161 4.42 -2.42 3.38
C LEU A 161 3.02 -2.19 3.99
N CYS A 162 1.99 -2.66 3.29
CA CYS A 162 0.64 -2.68 3.85
C CYS A 162 0.56 -3.65 5.03
N PRO A 163 -0.50 -3.56 5.88
CA PRO A 163 -0.53 -4.33 7.11
C PRO A 163 -0.40 -5.83 6.92
N LEU A 164 -1.03 -6.39 5.90
CA LEU A 164 -0.97 -7.81 5.59
C LEU A 164 0.48 -8.26 5.29
N HIS A 165 1.16 -7.57 4.37
CA HIS A 165 2.54 -7.91 3.98
C HIS A 165 3.55 -7.62 5.08
N ALA A 166 3.36 -6.55 5.86
CA ALA A 166 4.23 -6.23 6.99
C ALA A 166 4.17 -7.33 8.07
N HIS A 167 3.00 -7.90 8.34
CA HIS A 167 2.84 -9.04 9.25
C HIS A 167 3.46 -10.32 8.68
N GLN A 168 3.24 -10.60 7.39
CA GLN A 168 3.83 -11.78 6.73
C GLN A 168 5.35 -11.73 6.73
N ASP A 169 5.95 -10.60 6.35
CA ASP A 169 7.40 -10.39 6.37
C ASP A 169 7.98 -10.55 7.80
N LEU A 170 7.32 -10.00 8.82
CA LEU A 170 7.74 -10.17 10.21
C LEU A 170 7.65 -11.64 10.66
N LYS A 171 6.60 -12.37 10.27
CA LYS A 171 6.43 -13.79 10.58
C LYS A 171 7.55 -14.63 9.95
N LEU A 172 7.88 -14.38 8.67
CA LEU A 172 8.97 -15.05 7.97
C LEU A 172 10.33 -14.75 8.61
N ALA A 173 10.56 -13.51 9.04
CA ALA A 173 11.79 -13.13 9.74
C ALA A 173 11.92 -13.83 11.10
N ASN A 174 10.84 -13.89 11.89
CA ASN A 174 10.81 -14.64 13.15
C ASN A 174 11.09 -16.12 12.92
N GLN A 175 10.52 -16.71 11.86
CA GLN A 175 10.77 -18.10 11.50
C GLN A 175 12.24 -18.33 11.12
N ARG A 176 12.83 -17.45 10.30
CA ARG A 176 14.26 -17.50 9.95
C ARG A 176 15.14 -17.49 11.19
N VAL A 177 14.88 -16.55 12.12
CA VAL A 177 15.64 -16.45 13.37
C VAL A 177 15.51 -17.72 14.21
N LYS A 178 14.30 -18.27 14.35
CA LYS A 178 14.06 -19.53 15.05
C LYS A 178 14.83 -20.69 14.41
N SER A 179 14.76 -20.86 13.09
CA SER A 179 15.46 -21.93 12.38
C SER A 179 16.98 -21.80 12.49
N THR A 180 17.52 -20.59 12.45
CA THR A 180 18.96 -20.35 12.66
C THR A 180 19.38 -20.74 14.08
N TYR A 181 18.57 -20.41 15.09
CA TYR A 181 18.84 -20.83 16.47
C TYR A 181 18.87 -22.35 16.61
N GLU A 182 17.87 -23.04 16.07
CA GLU A 182 17.80 -24.50 16.09
C GLU A 182 19.01 -25.14 15.37
N ALA A 183 19.41 -24.58 14.23
CA ALA A 183 20.60 -25.02 13.51
C ALA A 183 21.90 -24.79 14.32
N MET A 184 22.05 -23.63 14.97
CA MET A 184 23.21 -23.36 15.85
C MET A 184 23.27 -24.35 17.01
N ARG A 185 22.12 -24.67 17.62
CA ARG A 185 22.02 -25.69 18.68
C ARG A 185 22.38 -27.09 18.19
N GLN A 186 21.89 -27.50 17.02
CA GLN A 186 22.18 -28.84 16.47
C GLN A 186 23.64 -28.99 16.05
N ASN A 187 24.28 -27.91 15.59
CA ASN A 187 25.65 -27.92 15.08
C ASN A 187 26.72 -27.51 16.11
N CYS A 188 26.36 -27.43 17.40
CA CYS A 188 27.22 -26.82 18.40
C CYS A 188 28.50 -27.62 18.76
N GLY A 189 28.58 -28.90 18.39
CA GLY A 189 29.78 -29.72 18.63
C GLY A 189 30.20 -29.71 20.09
N ARG A 190 31.38 -29.14 20.39
CA ARG A 190 31.92 -28.98 21.76
C ARG A 190 31.66 -27.60 22.38
N LYS A 191 30.92 -26.70 21.72
CA LYS A 191 30.57 -25.38 22.26
C LYS A 191 29.59 -25.52 23.42
N THR A 192 29.72 -24.68 24.43
CA THR A 192 28.76 -24.62 25.54
C THR A 192 27.49 -23.90 25.08
N LEU A 193 26.36 -24.16 25.77
CA LEU A 193 25.10 -23.47 25.49
C LEU A 193 25.22 -21.94 25.65
N GLY A 194 26.07 -21.47 26.56
CA GLY A 194 26.34 -20.04 26.75
C GLY A 194 27.02 -19.41 25.53
N THR A 195 28.00 -20.10 24.92
CA THR A 195 28.63 -19.63 23.68
C THR A 195 27.63 -19.56 22.53
N ILE A 196 26.74 -20.55 22.41
CA ILE A 196 25.67 -20.55 21.39
C ILE A 196 24.70 -19.40 21.61
N ALA A 197 24.32 -19.13 22.87
CA ALA A 197 23.41 -18.04 23.20
C ALA A 197 24.01 -16.69 22.80
N ALA A 198 25.29 -16.44 23.10
CA ALA A 198 25.98 -15.23 22.69
C ALA A 198 26.09 -15.09 21.16
N GLU A 199 26.43 -16.16 20.44
CA GLU A 199 26.45 -16.17 18.97
C GLU A 199 25.07 -15.89 18.37
N PHE A 200 24.02 -16.43 18.99
CA PHE A 200 22.64 -16.21 18.57
C PHE A 200 22.18 -14.78 18.83
N GLU A 201 22.50 -14.20 19.98
CA GLU A 201 22.18 -12.79 20.28
C GLU A 201 22.86 -11.84 19.28
N ALA A 202 24.13 -12.07 18.95
CA ALA A 202 24.83 -11.31 17.93
C ALA A 202 24.16 -11.44 16.55
N PHE A 203 23.72 -12.64 16.18
CA PHE A 203 22.96 -12.87 14.95
C PHE A 203 21.61 -12.15 14.96
N VAL A 204 20.87 -12.17 16.07
CA VAL A 204 19.60 -11.45 16.19
C VAL A 204 19.80 -9.95 16.03
N GLU A 205 20.87 -9.38 16.61
CA GLU A 205 21.18 -7.97 16.45
C GLU A 205 21.49 -7.61 15.00
N GLN A 206 22.28 -8.43 14.30
CA GLN A 206 22.51 -8.26 12.86
C GLN A 206 21.20 -8.25 12.07
N VAL A 207 20.26 -9.17 12.36
CA VAL A 207 18.95 -9.20 11.70
C VAL A 207 18.14 -7.95 12.00
N ARG A 208 18.23 -7.38 13.22
CA ARG A 208 17.56 -6.12 13.57
C ARG A 208 18.13 -4.95 12.76
N GLU A 209 19.45 -4.85 12.66
CA GLU A 209 20.15 -3.81 11.90
C GLU A 209 19.80 -3.89 10.40
N GLU A 210 19.90 -5.07 9.79
CA GLU A 210 19.55 -5.30 8.39
C GLU A 210 18.10 -4.88 8.11
N ARG A 211 17.17 -5.29 8.97
CA ARG A 211 15.74 -4.94 8.81
C ARG A 211 15.48 -3.45 9.03
N ALA A 212 16.20 -2.80 9.95
CA ALA A 212 16.08 -1.37 10.17
C ALA A 212 16.59 -0.57 8.96
N GLU A 213 17.69 -0.99 8.34
CA GLU A 213 18.21 -0.37 7.12
C GLU A 213 17.25 -0.57 5.94
N GLU A 214 16.76 -1.79 5.74
CA GLU A 214 15.80 -2.11 4.67
C GLU A 214 14.49 -1.34 4.85
N SER A 215 13.98 -1.22 6.08
CA SER A 215 12.80 -0.42 6.42
C SER A 215 13.00 1.05 6.08
N LYS A 216 14.16 1.64 6.42
CA LYS A 216 14.52 3.02 6.05
C LYS A 216 14.64 3.19 4.53
N ARG A 217 15.17 2.19 3.83
CA ARG A 217 15.28 2.18 2.37
C ARG A 217 13.90 2.17 1.71
N MET A 218 12.99 1.30 2.16
CA MET A 218 11.62 1.25 1.68
C MET A 218 10.82 2.51 2.02
N GLU A 219 11.03 3.13 3.19
CA GLU A 219 10.40 4.41 3.49
C GLU A 219 10.87 5.51 2.52
N ARG A 220 12.18 5.60 2.24
CA ARG A 220 12.69 6.57 1.25
C ARG A 220 12.11 6.32 -0.13
N TRP A 221 12.04 5.06 -0.53
CA TRP A 221 11.45 4.65 -1.79
C TRP A 221 9.96 5.04 -1.88
N GLN A 222 9.15 4.70 -0.87
CA GLN A 222 7.74 5.09 -0.84
C GLN A 222 7.59 6.61 -0.92
N ARG A 223 8.44 7.37 -0.22
CA ARG A 223 8.47 8.83 -0.29
C ARG A 223 8.78 9.36 -1.68
N GLN A 224 9.77 8.78 -2.38
CA GLN A 224 10.13 9.17 -3.75
C GLN A 224 9.03 8.85 -4.76
N ARG A 225 8.33 7.73 -4.57
CA ARG A 225 7.21 7.34 -5.42
C ARG A 225 5.99 8.25 -5.23
N VAL A 226 5.72 8.69 -4.01
CA VAL A 226 4.49 9.43 -3.67
C VAL A 226 4.69 10.95 -3.78
N LEU A 227 5.85 11.47 -3.40
CA LEU A 227 6.15 12.90 -3.42
C LEU A 227 6.91 13.28 -4.70
N PRO A 228 6.62 14.45 -5.30
CA PRO A 228 7.45 14.96 -6.37
C PRO A 228 8.87 15.17 -5.86
N SER A 229 9.85 14.60 -6.55
CA SER A 229 11.26 14.77 -6.20
C SER A 229 11.65 16.24 -6.43
N ALA A 230 11.82 16.99 -5.35
CA ALA A 230 12.03 18.44 -5.41
C ALA A 230 13.35 18.90 -6.07
N GLY A 231 14.21 17.97 -6.52
CA GLY A 231 15.62 18.25 -6.80
C GLY A 231 16.20 17.70 -8.09
N VAL A 232 15.49 16.90 -8.89
CA VAL A 232 16.03 16.47 -10.20
C VAL A 232 15.63 17.51 -11.25
N LYS A 233 16.13 18.74 -11.08
CA LYS A 233 16.26 19.63 -12.23
C LYS A 233 17.12 18.86 -13.22
N GLY A 234 16.55 18.52 -14.37
CA GLY A 234 17.30 18.05 -15.51
C GLY A 234 18.52 18.95 -15.62
N LYS A 235 19.70 18.41 -15.32
CA LYS A 235 20.91 18.94 -15.90
C LYS A 235 20.76 18.63 -17.38
N ASP A 236 20.15 19.56 -18.09
CA ASP A 236 20.15 19.59 -19.53
C ASP A 236 21.59 19.31 -20.00
N GLY A 237 21.75 18.24 -20.78
CA GLY A 237 22.88 18.13 -21.69
C GLY A 237 24.26 17.89 -21.06
N LYS A 238 24.43 16.80 -20.33
CA LYS A 238 25.72 16.08 -20.44
C LYS A 238 25.47 14.58 -20.51
N GLU A 239 25.39 14.09 -21.74
CA GLU A 239 25.59 12.69 -22.14
C GLU A 239 26.96 12.22 -21.62
N GLY A 240 27.02 11.97 -20.32
CA GLY A 240 28.15 11.35 -19.65
C GLY A 240 28.00 9.85 -19.77
N LYS A 241 28.45 9.33 -20.91
CA LYS A 241 28.84 7.93 -21.11
C LYS A 241 29.44 7.31 -19.84
N GLU A 242 29.14 6.03 -19.65
CA GLU A 242 29.84 5.06 -18.79
C GLU A 242 29.60 5.14 -17.27
N LYS A 243 28.76 4.22 -16.79
CA LYS A 243 29.28 3.00 -16.13
C LYS A 243 28.21 1.91 -16.10
N GLU A 244 28.11 1.26 -17.25
CA GLU A 244 27.65 -0.11 -17.41
C GLU A 244 28.64 -1.02 -16.65
N ASN A 245 28.28 -1.43 -15.43
CA ASN A 245 28.69 -2.69 -14.78
C ASN A 245 28.27 -2.70 -13.31
N GLY A 246 26.95 -2.74 -13.10
CA GLY A 246 26.38 -3.10 -11.83
C GLY A 246 24.97 -3.56 -12.08
N LYS A 247 24.73 -4.88 -12.07
CA LYS A 247 23.39 -5.51 -12.06
C LYS A 247 22.62 -5.19 -10.77
N GLY A 248 22.69 -3.97 -10.28
CA GLY A 248 21.73 -3.42 -9.35
C GLY A 248 20.57 -2.96 -10.19
N GLN A 249 19.44 -3.66 -10.10
CA GLN A 249 18.17 -3.29 -10.70
C GLN A 249 17.91 -1.81 -10.34
N VAL A 250 18.20 -0.91 -11.29
CA VAL A 250 17.94 0.52 -11.14
C VAL A 250 16.45 0.64 -11.27
N TRP A 251 15.77 0.62 -10.13
CA TRP A 251 14.40 1.10 -10.03
C TRP A 251 14.48 2.61 -10.25
N GLU A 252 14.56 3.02 -11.52
CA GLU A 252 14.38 4.41 -11.92
C GLU A 252 12.89 4.70 -11.77
N GLU A 253 12.46 4.76 -10.52
CA GLU A 253 11.05 4.82 -10.21
C GLU A 253 10.56 6.23 -10.33
N GLU A 254 9.85 6.37 -11.44
CA GLU A 254 9.02 7.50 -11.76
C GLU A 254 8.08 7.81 -10.59
N TRP A 255 8.13 9.07 -10.15
CA TRP A 255 7.16 9.63 -9.24
C TRP A 255 5.74 9.38 -9.76
N ASP A 256 4.90 8.74 -8.95
CA ASP A 256 3.52 8.44 -9.26
C ASP A 256 2.66 9.69 -8.94
N TRP A 257 2.43 10.48 -9.99
CA TRP A 257 1.69 11.73 -9.91
C TRP A 257 0.26 11.56 -9.36
N ARG A 258 -0.32 10.35 -9.42
CA ARG A 258 -1.71 10.10 -9.02
C ARG A 258 -1.97 10.35 -7.54
N TYR A 259 -0.93 10.30 -6.69
CA TYR A 259 -1.04 10.65 -5.26
C TYR A 259 -1.10 12.15 -5.01
N SER A 260 -0.79 12.98 -6.01
CA SER A 260 -0.87 14.43 -5.90
C SER A 260 -2.29 14.93 -6.14
N PRO A 261 -2.65 16.10 -5.59
CA PRO A 261 -3.89 16.77 -5.95
C PRO A 261 -3.92 17.09 -7.44
N ARG A 262 -5.12 17.06 -8.03
CA ARG A 262 -5.36 17.31 -9.46
C ARG A 262 -6.69 18.04 -9.69
N PRO A 263 -6.83 18.77 -10.81
CA PRO A 263 -8.08 19.46 -11.15
C PRO A 263 -9.12 18.48 -11.71
N CYS A 264 -10.40 18.82 -11.60
CA CYS A 264 -11.47 18.07 -12.25
C CYS A 264 -11.37 18.16 -13.79
N THR A 265 -11.66 17.07 -14.51
CA THR A 265 -11.71 17.09 -15.98
C THR A 265 -13.04 17.54 -16.57
N ARG A 266 -14.09 17.73 -15.77
CA ARG A 266 -15.38 18.24 -16.26
C ARG A 266 -15.23 19.68 -16.74
N LYS A 267 -15.70 19.96 -17.96
CA LYS A 267 -15.71 21.31 -18.53
C LYS A 267 -16.50 22.27 -17.64
N GLY A 268 -15.89 23.42 -17.33
CA GLY A 268 -16.50 24.47 -16.50
C GLY A 268 -16.59 24.13 -15.00
N CYS A 269 -15.90 23.09 -14.54
CA CYS A 269 -15.80 22.78 -13.12
C CYS A 269 -14.59 23.49 -12.51
N ASP A 270 -14.86 24.48 -11.66
CA ASP A 270 -13.83 25.27 -10.96
C ASP A 270 -13.60 24.79 -9.52
N GLU A 271 -13.97 23.54 -9.23
CA GLU A 271 -13.76 22.93 -7.91
C GLU A 271 -12.28 22.84 -7.53
N VAL A 272 -12.04 22.84 -6.23
CA VAL A 272 -10.68 22.77 -5.67
C VAL A 272 -9.99 21.47 -6.09
N TRP A 273 -8.67 21.55 -6.30
CA TRP A 273 -7.84 20.39 -6.59
C TRP A 273 -8.02 19.33 -5.50
N TYR A 274 -8.18 18.07 -5.91
CA TYR A 274 -8.48 16.97 -5.01
C TYR A 274 -7.55 15.79 -5.32
N SER A 275 -7.40 14.86 -4.38
CA SER A 275 -6.75 13.58 -4.64
C SER A 275 -7.70 12.44 -4.28
N PRO A 276 -7.93 11.47 -5.18
CA PRO A 276 -8.65 10.25 -4.83
C PRO A 276 -7.99 9.44 -3.72
N PHE A 277 -6.71 9.67 -3.41
CA PHE A 277 -6.04 8.99 -2.30
C PHE A 277 -6.20 9.68 -0.96
N ASP A 278 -6.86 10.85 -0.89
CA ASP A 278 -7.22 11.48 0.38
C ASP A 278 -8.04 10.50 1.24
N ASN A 279 -7.79 10.48 2.54
CA ASN A 279 -8.49 9.59 3.48
C ASN A 279 -10.00 9.77 3.43
N ARG A 280 -10.48 11.00 3.15
CA ARG A 280 -11.90 11.32 3.06
C ARG A 280 -12.54 10.83 1.76
N LEU A 281 -11.75 10.63 0.70
CA LEU A 281 -12.22 10.37 -0.65
C LEU A 281 -11.88 8.95 -1.16
N PHE A 282 -10.88 8.30 -0.58
CA PHE A 282 -10.38 7.02 -1.07
C PHE A 282 -11.46 5.94 -1.18
N LEU A 283 -12.27 5.77 -0.13
CA LEU A 283 -13.36 4.79 -0.16
C LEU A 283 -14.43 5.16 -1.19
N PHE A 284 -14.71 6.44 -1.40
CA PHE A 284 -15.66 6.90 -2.42
C PHE A 284 -15.20 6.49 -3.83
N TYR A 285 -13.92 6.65 -4.16
CA TYR A 285 -13.38 6.31 -5.48
C TYR A 285 -12.99 4.84 -5.68
N THR A 286 -13.03 4.01 -4.64
CA THR A 286 -12.60 2.59 -4.74
C THR A 286 -13.71 1.59 -4.46
N THR A 287 -14.81 2.04 -3.85
CA THR A 287 -15.94 1.18 -3.52
C THR A 287 -16.90 1.15 -4.70
N ALA A 288 -17.12 -0.04 -5.27
CA ALA A 288 -18.12 -0.24 -6.32
C ALA A 288 -19.53 0.05 -5.78
N ARG A 289 -20.33 0.77 -6.56
CA ARG A 289 -21.74 1.00 -6.26
C ARG A 289 -22.58 -0.24 -6.60
N PRO A 290 -23.85 -0.33 -6.19
CA PRO A 290 -24.73 -1.45 -6.56
C PRO A 290 -24.85 -1.67 -8.06
N SER A 291 -24.67 -0.61 -8.84
CA SER A 291 -24.59 -0.64 -10.30
C SER A 291 -23.30 -1.25 -10.84
N GLY A 292 -22.34 -1.67 -10.00
CA GLY A 292 -21.03 -2.15 -10.43
C GLY A 292 -20.05 -1.06 -10.86
N PHE A 293 -20.53 0.16 -11.15
CA PHE A 293 -19.67 1.28 -11.49
C PHE A 293 -18.99 1.90 -10.28
N VAL A 294 -17.77 2.38 -10.53
CA VAL A 294 -16.97 3.16 -9.60
C VAL A 294 -16.95 4.62 -10.07
N PRO A 295 -16.96 5.61 -9.16
CA PRO A 295 -16.77 7.01 -9.53
C PRO A 295 -15.46 7.24 -10.28
N LEU A 296 -15.50 8.05 -11.34
CA LEU A 296 -14.30 8.35 -12.14
C LEU A 296 -13.30 9.16 -11.32
N SER A 297 -12.08 8.63 -11.16
CA SER A 297 -11.00 9.27 -10.40
C SER A 297 -10.55 10.62 -11.00
N THR A 298 -10.89 10.86 -12.27
CA THR A 298 -10.60 12.06 -13.06
C THR A 298 -11.58 13.21 -12.81
N LEU A 299 -12.70 12.93 -12.13
CA LEU A 299 -13.70 13.92 -11.73
C LEU A 299 -13.63 14.22 -10.24
N CYS A 300 -13.87 15.47 -9.83
CA CYS A 300 -14.00 15.83 -8.41
C CYS A 300 -15.21 15.11 -7.78
N PRO A 301 -15.30 15.01 -6.44
CA PRO A 301 -16.32 14.18 -5.80
C PRO A 301 -17.76 14.52 -6.21
N GLY A 302 -18.07 15.82 -6.36
CA GLY A 302 -19.39 16.26 -6.82
C GLY A 302 -19.70 15.86 -8.27
N CYS A 303 -18.74 16.05 -9.18
CA CYS A 303 -18.90 15.69 -10.59
C CYS A 303 -18.92 14.17 -10.80
N ALA A 304 -18.08 13.43 -10.07
CA ALA A 304 -18.01 11.97 -10.14
C ALA A 304 -19.30 11.34 -9.62
N LYS A 305 -19.88 11.89 -8.54
CA LYS A 305 -21.18 11.45 -8.04
C LYS A 305 -22.28 11.65 -9.08
N PHE A 306 -22.38 12.86 -9.64
CA PHE A 306 -23.36 13.19 -10.68
C PHE A 306 -23.21 12.29 -11.92
N ASP A 307 -21.98 12.04 -12.35
CA ASP A 307 -21.68 11.16 -13.48
C ASP A 307 -22.20 9.73 -13.25
N VAL A 308 -21.91 9.15 -12.08
CA VAL A 308 -22.37 7.79 -11.77
C VAL A 308 -23.89 7.74 -11.62
N GLU A 309 -24.52 8.72 -10.97
CA GLU A 309 -25.99 8.79 -10.86
C GLU A 309 -26.64 8.91 -12.26
N SER A 310 -26.05 9.69 -13.16
CA SER A 310 -26.52 9.82 -14.55
C SER A 310 -26.32 8.51 -15.34
N ALA A 311 -25.26 7.77 -15.09
CA ALA A 311 -25.04 6.45 -15.68
C ALA A 311 -26.06 5.43 -15.17
N GLU A 312 -26.34 5.43 -13.87
CA GLU A 312 -27.35 4.57 -13.23
C GLU A 312 -28.76 4.87 -13.76
N GLU A 313 -29.12 6.14 -13.93
CA GLU A 313 -30.40 6.54 -14.53
C GLU A 313 -30.54 6.03 -15.97
N ARG A 314 -29.47 6.11 -16.78
CA ARG A 314 -29.47 5.54 -18.15
C ARG A 314 -29.64 4.03 -18.15
N ILE A 315 -29.00 3.32 -17.22
CA ILE A 315 -29.16 1.86 -17.06
C ILE A 315 -30.60 1.52 -16.72
N GLU A 316 -31.20 2.23 -15.76
CA GLU A 316 -32.57 1.98 -15.33
C GLU A 316 -33.59 2.39 -16.41
N GLY A 317 -33.32 3.45 -17.16
CA GLY A 317 -34.08 3.81 -18.36
C GLY A 317 -34.06 2.70 -19.39
N ARG A 318 -32.86 2.23 -19.78
CA ARG A 318 -32.70 1.15 -20.75
C ARG A 318 -33.34 -0.15 -20.29
N ARG A 319 -33.27 -0.45 -18.98
CA ARG A 319 -33.91 -1.62 -18.37
C ARG A 319 -35.44 -1.55 -18.49
N ARG A 320 -36.03 -0.37 -18.31
CA ARG A 320 -37.47 -0.16 -18.51
C ARG A 320 -37.87 -0.32 -19.98
N ASP A 321 -37.04 0.19 -20.90
CA ASP A 321 -37.32 0.10 -22.34
C ASP A 321 -37.38 -1.36 -22.85
N VAL A 322 -36.57 -2.25 -22.29
CA VAL A 322 -36.59 -3.69 -22.61
C VAL A 322 -37.63 -4.48 -21.79
N GLY A 323 -38.56 -3.79 -21.12
CA GLY A 323 -39.62 -4.43 -20.33
C GLY A 323 -39.11 -5.15 -19.07
N GLY A 324 -37.94 -4.77 -18.56
CA GLY A 324 -37.31 -5.38 -17.39
C GLY A 324 -36.63 -6.73 -17.66
N VAL A 325 -36.75 -7.29 -18.86
CA VAL A 325 -36.09 -8.53 -19.25
C VAL A 325 -34.68 -8.20 -19.74
N VAL A 326 -33.67 -8.55 -18.93
CA VAL A 326 -32.27 -8.40 -19.32
C VAL A 326 -31.94 -9.46 -20.38
N GLY A 327 -31.90 -9.04 -21.64
CA GLY A 327 -31.48 -9.85 -22.77
C GLY A 327 -30.02 -9.62 -23.16
N PRO A 328 -29.49 -10.40 -24.12
CA PRO A 328 -28.10 -10.29 -24.57
C PRO A 328 -27.74 -8.88 -25.10
N GLU A 329 -28.66 -8.22 -25.78
CA GLU A 329 -28.46 -6.84 -26.26
C GLU A 329 -28.24 -5.84 -25.12
N PHE A 330 -28.93 -6.02 -23.98
CA PHE A 330 -28.73 -5.18 -22.80
C PHE A 330 -27.36 -5.44 -22.17
N GLU A 331 -26.96 -6.71 -22.07
CA GLU A 331 -25.66 -7.10 -21.53
C GLU A 331 -24.50 -6.57 -22.39
N GLU A 332 -24.59 -6.70 -23.72
CA GLU A 332 -23.59 -6.16 -24.65
C GLU A 332 -23.48 -4.65 -24.53
N TRP A 333 -24.61 -3.94 -24.47
CA TRP A 333 -24.64 -2.50 -24.24
C TRP A 333 -24.02 -2.08 -22.90
N TYR A 334 -24.34 -2.82 -21.83
CA TYR A 334 -23.83 -2.56 -20.49
C TYR A 334 -22.31 -2.82 -20.41
N VAL A 335 -21.82 -3.88 -21.05
CA VAL A 335 -20.38 -4.16 -21.21
C VAL A 335 -19.70 -3.05 -22.02
N GLN A 336 -20.33 -2.57 -23.10
CA GLN A 336 -19.79 -1.47 -23.89
C GLN A 336 -19.68 -0.18 -23.07
N MET A 337 -20.68 0.15 -22.23
CA MET A 337 -20.59 1.28 -21.30
C MET A 337 -19.40 1.17 -20.35
N GLY A 338 -19.09 -0.03 -19.86
CA GLY A 338 -17.90 -0.27 -19.04
C GLY A 338 -16.62 0.06 -19.79
N LYS A 339 -16.47 -0.45 -21.01
CA LYS A 339 -15.31 -0.19 -21.88
C LYS A 339 -15.16 1.30 -22.22
N ASP A 340 -16.27 1.98 -22.52
CA ASP A 340 -16.26 3.41 -22.84
C ASP A 340 -15.76 4.24 -21.64
N ARG A 341 -16.18 3.86 -20.42
CA ARG A 341 -15.69 4.51 -19.19
C ARG A 341 -14.21 4.23 -18.94
N GLU A 342 -13.73 3.02 -19.17
CA GLU A 342 -12.30 2.68 -19.02
C GLU A 342 -11.44 3.52 -19.98
N LEU A 343 -11.85 3.62 -21.25
CA LEU A 343 -11.19 4.45 -22.24
C LEU A 343 -11.19 5.94 -21.85
N GLU A 344 -12.32 6.43 -21.32
CA GLU A 344 -12.43 7.79 -20.81
C GLU A 344 -11.47 8.05 -19.64
N VAL A 345 -11.32 7.09 -18.72
CA VAL A 345 -10.35 7.18 -17.60
C VAL A 345 -8.94 7.32 -18.15
N GLU A 346 -8.52 6.43 -19.06
CA GLU A 346 -7.16 6.44 -19.61
C GLU A 346 -6.83 7.78 -20.31
N TYR A 347 -7.76 8.27 -21.14
CA TYR A 347 -7.60 9.54 -21.85
C TYR A 347 -7.43 10.72 -20.87
N TRP A 348 -8.29 10.80 -19.86
CA TRP A 348 -8.30 11.92 -18.92
C TRP A 348 -7.20 11.83 -17.88
N GLU A 349 -6.77 10.63 -17.47
CA GLU A 349 -5.61 10.45 -16.60
C GLU A 349 -4.34 10.95 -17.31
N ALA A 350 -4.14 10.62 -18.58
CA ALA A 350 -3.01 11.14 -19.36
C ALA A 350 -3.06 12.68 -19.55
N ALA A 351 -4.25 13.28 -19.60
CA ALA A 351 -4.41 14.73 -19.63
C ALA A 351 -4.10 15.38 -18.26
N GLN A 352 -4.62 14.82 -17.16
CA GLN A 352 -4.35 15.29 -15.80
C GLN A 352 -2.87 15.15 -15.45
N GLU A 353 -2.22 14.06 -15.84
CA GLU A 353 -0.79 13.85 -15.64
C GLU A 353 0.04 15.01 -16.18
N ARG A 354 -0.21 15.41 -17.43
CA ARG A 354 0.49 16.53 -18.07
C ARG A 354 0.35 17.82 -17.26
N ILE A 355 -0.88 18.14 -16.83
CA ILE A 355 -1.17 19.35 -16.03
C ILE A 355 -0.47 19.28 -14.67
N VAL A 356 -0.57 18.16 -13.96
CA VAL A 356 0.02 17.98 -12.63
C VAL A 356 1.55 18.06 -12.70
N ARG A 357 2.17 17.41 -13.69
CA ARG A 357 3.63 17.48 -13.88
C ARG A 357 4.09 18.90 -14.22
N GLU A 358 3.36 19.62 -15.07
CA GLU A 358 3.69 21.00 -15.44
C GLU A 358 3.59 21.93 -14.22
N GLU A 359 2.50 21.88 -13.47
CA GLU A 359 2.28 22.73 -12.28
C GLU A 359 3.23 22.39 -11.12
N MET A 360 3.47 21.11 -10.85
CA MET A 360 4.43 20.70 -9.81
C MET A 360 5.87 21.03 -10.19
N GLY A 361 6.21 20.98 -11.48
CA GLY A 361 7.49 21.45 -12.00
C GLY A 361 7.73 22.94 -11.74
N LYS A 362 6.69 23.78 -11.88
CA LYS A 362 6.75 25.22 -11.58
C LYS A 362 6.98 25.51 -10.09
N TRP A 363 6.39 24.71 -9.19
CA TRP A 363 6.55 24.89 -7.74
C TRP A 363 7.96 24.60 -7.22
N SER A 364 8.69 23.65 -7.81
CA SER A 364 10.10 23.39 -7.46
C SER A 364 11.02 24.59 -7.76
N VAL A 365 10.67 25.43 -8.74
CA VAL A 365 11.53 26.57 -9.17
C VAL A 365 11.36 27.80 -8.27
N ARG A 366 10.20 28.01 -7.64
CA ARG A 366 9.91 29.24 -6.88
C ARG A 366 10.44 29.26 -5.44
N SER A 367 10.77 28.12 -4.83
CA SER A 367 11.16 28.06 -3.41
C SER A 367 12.64 28.36 -3.12
N VAL A 368 13.49 28.59 -4.15
CA VAL A 368 14.94 28.80 -3.99
C VAL A 368 15.42 30.10 -4.64
N GLN A 369 14.69 31.20 -4.42
CA GLN A 369 15.25 32.54 -4.56
C GLN A 369 15.25 33.17 -3.16
N PRO A 370 16.33 33.04 -2.37
CA PRO A 370 16.50 33.93 -1.24
C PRO A 370 16.45 35.35 -1.79
N LYS A 371 15.48 36.15 -1.33
CA LYS A 371 15.43 37.59 -1.56
C LYS A 371 16.76 38.15 -1.07
N THR A 372 17.73 38.27 -1.97
CA THR A 372 18.93 39.05 -1.71
C THR A 372 18.46 40.49 -1.66
N THR A 373 18.34 40.98 -0.43
CA THR A 373 18.11 42.38 -0.12
C THR A 373 19.21 43.17 -0.81
N LYS A 374 18.94 43.72 -2.01
CA LYS A 374 19.80 44.69 -2.67
C LYS A 374 19.86 45.92 -1.75
N GLN A 375 20.91 45.99 -0.92
CA GLN A 375 21.34 47.25 -0.32
C GLN A 375 21.64 48.21 -1.48
N SER A 376 20.78 49.21 -1.62
CA SER A 376 20.99 50.38 -2.46
C SER A 376 22.22 51.14 -1.96
N LYS A 377 23.38 50.87 -2.57
CA LYS A 377 24.54 51.78 -2.48
C LYS A 377 24.20 53.05 -3.25
N SER A 378 23.75 54.05 -2.51
CA SER A 378 23.73 55.47 -2.91
C SER A 378 25.14 55.88 -3.37
N LYS A 379 25.32 56.00 -4.68
CA LYS A 379 26.45 56.74 -5.25
C LYS A 379 25.98 58.16 -5.51
N ARG A 380 26.44 59.09 -4.67
CA ARG A 380 26.49 60.52 -4.97
C ARG A 380 27.24 60.71 -6.29
N LEU A 381 26.55 61.17 -7.33
CA LEU A 381 27.18 61.76 -8.50
C LEU A 381 27.21 63.27 -8.31
N THR A 382 28.41 63.82 -8.22
CA THR A 382 28.69 65.25 -8.22
C THR A 382 28.55 65.82 -9.63
N LYS A 383 27.79 66.91 -9.72
CA LYS A 383 28.06 68.15 -10.48
C LYS A 383 28.85 68.02 -11.80
N LEU A 384 28.20 68.42 -12.90
CA LEU A 384 28.80 69.31 -13.89
C LEU A 384 27.70 70.08 -14.62
N ASP A 385 27.85 71.40 -14.57
CA ASP A 385 27.11 72.42 -15.32
C ASP A 385 27.16 72.19 -16.84
N VAL A 386 26.20 72.75 -17.58
CA VAL A 386 26.44 73.70 -18.70
C VAL A 386 25.12 73.98 -19.47
N CYS A 387 24.74 75.25 -19.38
CA CYS A 387 24.12 76.16 -20.37
C CYS A 387 22.81 75.84 -21.13
N VAL A 388 21.78 76.60 -20.70
CA VAL A 388 20.80 77.38 -21.48
C VAL A 388 21.31 77.88 -22.84
N VAL A 389 20.48 77.83 -23.89
CA VAL A 389 20.08 79.00 -24.75
C VAL A 389 18.73 78.69 -25.44
N MET A 390 17.77 79.60 -25.18
CA MET A 390 16.51 79.97 -25.86
C MET A 390 15.70 78.97 -26.67
#